data_AF-A0AAW9J874-F1
#
_entry.id   AF-A0AAW9J874-F1
#
_cell.length_a   1.000
_cell.length_b   1.000
_cell.length_c   1.000
_cell.angle_alpha   90.00
_cell.angle_beta   90.00
_cell.angle_gamma   90.00
#
_symmetry.space_group_name_H-M   'P 1'
#
loop_
_entity.id
_entity.type
_entity.pdbx_description
1 polymer ?
#
loop_
_entity_poly.entity_id
_entity_poly.type
_entity_poly.pdbx_seq_one_letter_code
_entity_poly.pdbx_strand_id
1 'polypeptide(L)'
;KIDRVRKRYPFDIPHNYELSDLDVQEIFNLLKCKDFKQRQKLEGIEPELADIIVGGTAIFKKIANLVQCSKIIISGRGLREGLMYEYLHSKYSIPNDILDYSITGILDTLNSDKNHASNVFNLTFNLFNALKPLHHLGDEFSHIIKTSSMLHDCGISIN
;
A
#
# COMPACT_ATOMS: atom_id res chain seq x y z
N LYS A 1 -11.75 4.78 1.67
CA LYS A 1 -11.78 6.20 1.23
C LYS A 1 -12.30 7.10 2.34
N ILE A 2 -13.50 6.84 2.88
CA ILE A 2 -14.08 7.56 4.05
C ILE A 2 -13.04 7.82 5.16
N ASP A 3 -12.37 6.78 5.65
CA ASP A 3 -11.41 6.92 6.76
C ASP A 3 -10.21 7.82 6.44
N ARG A 4 -9.63 7.65 5.24
CA ARG A 4 -8.51 8.48 4.77
C ARG A 4 -8.86 9.96 4.74
N VAL A 5 -10.06 10.28 4.28
CA VAL A 5 -10.56 11.67 4.24
C VAL A 5 -10.72 12.21 5.67
N ARG A 6 -11.35 11.45 6.57
CA ARG A 6 -11.53 11.85 7.98
C ARG A 6 -10.20 12.11 8.69
N LYS A 7 -9.19 11.28 8.44
CA LYS A 7 -7.84 11.40 9.02
C LYS A 7 -6.94 12.39 8.27
N ARG A 8 -7.41 13.01 7.18
CA ARG A 8 -6.60 13.85 6.29
C ARG A 8 -5.31 13.14 5.86
N TYR A 9 -5.43 11.86 5.53
CA TYR A 9 -4.29 11.02 5.16
C TYR A 9 -3.63 11.58 3.89
N PRO A 10 -2.29 11.78 3.87
CA PRO A 10 -1.62 12.54 2.82
C PRO A 10 -1.55 11.81 1.48
N PHE A 11 -1.76 10.49 1.44
CA PHE A 11 -1.65 9.69 0.23
C PHE A 11 -3.02 9.21 -0.27
N ASP A 12 -3.29 9.33 -1.57
CA ASP A 12 -4.50 8.76 -2.18
C ASP A 12 -4.34 7.28 -2.60
N ILE A 13 -3.34 6.59 -2.05
CA ILE A 13 -3.07 5.18 -2.35
C ILE A 13 -3.86 4.31 -1.36
N PRO A 14 -4.80 3.46 -1.83
CA PRO A 14 -5.57 2.60 -0.94
C PRO A 14 -4.83 1.34 -0.50
N HIS A 15 -3.94 0.80 -1.33
CA HIS A 15 -3.21 -0.42 -1.03
C HIS A 15 -2.26 -0.18 0.15
N ASN A 16 -2.20 -1.13 1.08
CA ASN A 16 -1.50 -1.04 2.37
C ASN A 16 -2.00 0.05 3.32
N TYR A 17 -3.16 0.67 3.04
CA TYR A 17 -3.78 1.55 4.03
C TYR A 17 -4.26 0.75 5.25
N GLU A 18 -3.96 1.22 6.44
CA GLU A 18 -4.26 0.53 7.69
C GLU A 18 -5.49 1.10 8.38
N LEU A 19 -6.36 0.21 8.83
CA LEU A 19 -7.54 0.48 9.64
C LEU A 19 -7.45 -0.30 10.95
N SER A 20 -7.93 0.32 12.02
CA SER A 20 -8.27 -0.38 13.26
C SER A 20 -9.72 -0.87 13.23
N ASP A 21 -10.06 -1.77 14.14
CA ASP A 21 -11.44 -2.17 14.43
C ASP A 21 -12.31 -0.97 14.85
N LEU A 22 -11.74 -0.05 15.64
CA LEU A 22 -12.38 1.19 16.05
C LEU A 22 -12.75 2.06 14.85
N ASP A 23 -11.85 2.22 13.87
CA ASP A 23 -12.12 2.98 12.65
C ASP A 23 -13.33 2.41 11.90
N VAL A 24 -13.39 1.08 11.76
CA VAL A 24 -14.52 0.39 11.11
C VAL A 24 -15.82 0.62 11.89
N GLN A 25 -15.76 0.55 13.22
CA GLN A 25 -16.91 0.81 14.07
C GLN A 25 -17.42 2.26 13.95
N GLU A 26 -16.53 3.24 13.93
CA GLU A 26 -16.88 4.64 13.75
C GLU A 26 -17.52 4.90 12.39
N ILE A 27 -16.94 4.35 11.32
CA ILE A 27 -17.50 4.46 9.96
C ILE A 27 -18.90 3.86 9.92
N PHE A 28 -19.09 2.66 10.48
CA PHE A 28 -20.42 2.04 10.53
C PHE A 28 -21.43 2.89 11.31
N ASN A 29 -21.03 3.43 12.46
CA ASN A 29 -21.89 4.30 13.27
C ASN A 29 -22.23 5.62 12.57
N LEU A 30 -21.29 6.19 11.81
CA LEU A 30 -21.52 7.38 10.99
C LEU A 30 -22.56 7.11 9.88
N LEU A 31 -22.45 5.95 9.23
CA LEU A 31 -23.28 5.59 8.07
C LEU A 31 -24.70 5.18 8.49
N LYS A 32 -24.85 4.39 9.56
CA LYS A 32 -26.16 3.88 10.00
C LYS A 32 -27.12 4.99 10.45
N CYS A 33 -26.59 6.12 10.90
CA CYS A 33 -27.36 7.25 11.40
C CYS A 33 -27.77 8.24 10.28
N LYS A 34 -27.44 7.95 9.01
CA LYS A 34 -27.70 8.84 7.89
C LYS A 34 -28.67 8.24 6.88
N ASP A 35 -29.60 9.07 6.41
CA ASP A 35 -30.44 8.70 5.27
C ASP A 35 -29.63 8.65 3.96
N PHE A 36 -30.26 8.18 2.90
CA PHE A 36 -29.61 8.04 1.59
C PHE A 36 -29.05 9.37 1.05
N LYS A 37 -29.82 10.47 1.14
CA LYS A 37 -29.39 11.79 0.64
C LYS A 37 -28.22 12.35 1.45
N GLN A 38 -28.21 12.11 2.76
CA GLN A 38 -27.11 12.48 3.64
C GLN A 38 -25.86 11.66 3.36
N ARG A 39 -26.00 10.35 3.08
CA ARG A 39 -24.88 9.47 2.71
C ARG A 39 -24.24 9.89 1.38
N GLN A 40 -25.04 10.27 0.37
CA GLN A 40 -24.51 10.75 -0.91
C GLN A 40 -23.66 12.02 -0.80
N LYS A 41 -23.90 12.84 0.24
CA LYS A 41 -23.14 14.07 0.49
C LYS A 41 -21.87 13.84 1.33
N LEU A 42 -21.63 12.62 1.82
CA LEU A 42 -20.43 12.34 2.59
C LEU A 42 -19.21 12.26 1.70
N GLU A 43 -18.15 12.96 2.10
CA GLU A 43 -16.86 12.84 1.44
C GLU A 43 -16.31 11.43 1.56
N GLY A 44 -15.74 10.93 0.47
CA GLY A 44 -15.18 9.60 0.39
C GLY A 44 -16.19 8.48 0.15
N ILE A 45 -17.44 8.81 -0.20
CA ILE A 45 -18.45 7.89 -0.72
C ILE A 45 -18.77 8.26 -2.17
N GLU A 46 -18.82 7.25 -3.03
CA GLU A 46 -19.37 7.42 -4.38
C GLU A 46 -20.91 7.43 -4.28
N PRO A 47 -21.61 8.41 -4.87
CA PRO A 47 -23.06 8.55 -4.70
C PRO A 47 -23.87 7.30 -5.08
N GLU A 48 -23.35 6.51 -6.03
CA GLU A 48 -23.92 5.25 -6.50
C GLU A 48 -23.84 4.11 -5.46
N LEU A 49 -22.90 4.19 -4.51
CA LEU A 49 -22.72 3.19 -3.46
C LEU A 49 -23.46 3.55 -2.17
N ALA A 50 -24.11 4.72 -2.12
CA ALA A 50 -24.68 5.27 -0.89
C ALA A 50 -25.81 4.40 -0.31
N ASP A 51 -26.52 3.64 -1.13
CA ASP A 51 -27.57 2.71 -0.71
C ASP A 51 -26.99 1.44 -0.06
N ILE A 52 -25.95 0.84 -0.66
CA ILE A 52 -25.36 -0.44 -0.24
C ILE A 52 -24.29 -0.33 0.85
N ILE A 53 -23.68 0.85 1.02
CA ILE A 53 -22.50 1.03 1.90
C ILE A 53 -22.79 0.68 3.38
N VAL A 54 -24.02 0.89 3.87
CA VAL A 54 -24.40 0.56 5.25
C VAL A 54 -24.38 -0.96 5.44
N GLY A 55 -24.92 -1.72 4.48
CA GLY A 55 -24.91 -3.18 4.52
C GLY A 55 -23.49 -3.74 4.43
N GLY A 56 -22.69 -3.22 3.49
CA GLY A 56 -21.29 -3.62 3.34
C GLY A 56 -20.45 -3.38 4.60
N THR A 57 -20.61 -2.21 5.23
CA THR A 57 -19.89 -1.90 6.48
C THR A 57 -20.41 -2.67 7.68
N ALA A 58 -21.70 -3.06 7.72
CA ALA A 58 -22.24 -3.94 8.76
C ALA A 58 -21.61 -5.34 8.71
N ILE A 59 -21.54 -5.93 7.50
CA ILE A 59 -20.92 -7.24 7.27
C ILE A 59 -19.44 -7.18 7.63
N PHE A 60 -18.74 -6.15 7.14
CA PHE A 60 -17.32 -5.98 7.40
C PHE A 60 -17.02 -5.83 8.89
N LYS A 61 -17.80 -5.01 9.61
CA LYS A 61 -17.70 -4.87 11.07
C LYS A 61 -17.90 -6.22 11.77
N LYS A 62 -18.89 -7.01 11.35
CA LYS A 62 -19.13 -8.32 11.95
C LYS A 62 -17.96 -9.26 11.74
N ILE A 63 -17.37 -9.29 10.53
CA ILE A 63 -16.18 -10.09 10.24
C ILE A 63 -15.00 -9.63 11.09
N ALA A 64 -14.72 -8.33 11.15
CA ALA A 64 -13.64 -7.78 11.98
C ALA A 64 -13.78 -8.18 13.45
N ASN A 65 -14.99 -8.09 14.00
CA ASN A 65 -15.28 -8.49 15.38
C ASN A 65 -15.13 -10.00 15.62
N LEU A 66 -15.46 -10.84 14.64
CA LEU A 66 -15.33 -12.29 14.74
C LEU A 66 -13.86 -12.73 14.71
N VAL A 67 -13.05 -12.08 13.88
CA VAL A 67 -11.61 -12.38 13.74
C VAL A 67 -10.80 -11.75 14.89
N GLN A 68 -11.36 -10.76 15.58
CA GLN A 68 -10.68 -10.00 16.64
C GLN A 68 -9.36 -9.37 16.17
N CYS A 69 -9.35 -8.85 14.93
CA CYS A 69 -8.17 -8.22 14.37
C CYS A 69 -7.98 -6.80 14.93
N SER A 70 -6.79 -6.51 15.44
CA SER A 70 -6.39 -5.16 15.87
C SER A 70 -5.96 -4.28 14.69
N LYS A 71 -5.63 -4.90 13.56
CA LYS A 71 -5.11 -4.24 12.36
C LYS A 71 -5.68 -4.89 11.10
N ILE A 72 -6.22 -4.04 10.24
CA ILE A 72 -6.83 -4.38 8.96
C ILE A 72 -6.03 -3.65 7.88
N ILE A 73 -5.45 -4.39 6.95
CA ILE A 73 -4.68 -3.82 5.84
C ILE A 73 -5.54 -3.88 4.58
N ILE A 74 -5.78 -2.73 3.96
CA ILE A 74 -6.55 -2.65 2.72
C ILE A 74 -5.69 -3.15 1.54
N SER A 75 -6.14 -4.23 0.91
CA SER A 75 -5.56 -4.68 -0.35
C SER A 75 -6.23 -3.98 -1.53
N GLY A 76 -5.44 -3.23 -2.31
CA GLY A 76 -5.83 -2.79 -3.65
C GLY A 76 -5.81 -3.89 -4.74
N ARG A 77 -5.60 -5.15 -4.37
CA ARG A 77 -5.54 -6.31 -5.28
C ARG A 77 -6.64 -7.30 -4.92
N GLY A 78 -7.34 -7.81 -5.92
CA GLY A 78 -8.48 -8.71 -5.73
C GLY A 78 -8.44 -9.91 -6.68
N LEU A 79 -9.62 -10.41 -7.04
CA LEU A 79 -9.75 -11.64 -7.83
C LEU A 79 -9.07 -11.55 -9.19
N ARG A 80 -9.15 -10.38 -9.86
CA ARG A 80 -8.55 -10.19 -11.19
C ARG A 80 -7.03 -10.39 -11.15
N GLU A 81 -6.37 -9.79 -10.17
CA GLU A 81 -4.93 -9.95 -9.98
C GLU A 81 -4.57 -11.35 -9.50
N GLY A 82 -5.42 -11.98 -8.68
CA GLY A 82 -5.25 -13.38 -8.30
C GLY A 82 -5.25 -14.33 -9.50
N LEU A 83 -6.23 -14.19 -10.41
CA LEU A 83 -6.32 -14.99 -11.63
C LEU A 83 -5.14 -14.74 -12.58
N MET A 84 -4.74 -13.47 -12.73
CA MET A 84 -3.56 -13.13 -13.52
C MET A 84 -2.29 -13.75 -12.92
N TYR A 85 -2.14 -13.69 -11.60
CA TYR A 85 -1.00 -14.28 -10.90
C TYR A 85 -0.98 -15.81 -11.06
N GLU A 86 -2.13 -16.48 -10.94
CA GLU A 86 -2.25 -17.92 -11.16
C GLU A 86 -1.86 -18.31 -12.59
N TYR A 87 -2.34 -17.57 -13.60
CA TYR A 87 -1.95 -17.77 -14.99
C TYR A 87 -0.45 -17.60 -15.20
N LEU A 88 0.15 -16.54 -14.65
CA LEU A 88 1.59 -16.30 -14.74
C LEU A 88 2.39 -17.40 -14.03
N HIS A 89 1.94 -17.85 -12.85
CA HIS A 89 2.58 -18.94 -12.11
C HIS A 89 2.65 -20.23 -12.93
N SER A 90 1.58 -20.54 -13.66
CA SER A 90 1.50 -21.76 -14.47
C SER A 90 2.41 -21.77 -15.70
N LYS A 91 2.85 -20.59 -16.18
CA LYS A 91 3.56 -20.45 -17.46
C LYS A 91 4.95 -19.84 -17.34
N TYR A 92 5.24 -19.13 -16.26
CA TYR A 92 6.47 -18.36 -16.07
C TYR A 92 7.01 -18.55 -14.66
N SER A 93 8.32 -18.37 -14.51
CA SER A 93 8.94 -18.28 -13.19
C SER A 93 8.52 -16.99 -12.50
N ILE A 94 7.88 -17.10 -11.35
CA ILE A 94 7.56 -15.93 -10.53
C ILE A 94 8.84 -15.43 -9.85
N PRO A 95 9.09 -14.11 -9.82
CA PRO A 95 10.20 -13.54 -9.08
C PRO A 95 10.11 -13.90 -7.59
N ASN A 96 11.23 -14.34 -7.01
CA ASN A 96 11.31 -14.66 -5.58
C ASN A 96 11.21 -13.41 -4.69
N ASP A 97 11.67 -12.26 -5.19
CA ASP A 97 11.59 -10.97 -4.51
C ASP A 97 10.76 -9.99 -5.36
N ILE A 98 9.56 -9.68 -4.88
CA ILE A 98 8.61 -8.79 -5.55
C ILE A 98 9.12 -7.34 -5.54
N LEU A 99 9.85 -6.93 -4.49
CA LEU A 99 10.41 -5.59 -4.42
C LEU A 99 11.48 -5.41 -5.49
N ASP A 100 12.39 -6.37 -5.62
CA ASP A 100 13.45 -6.31 -6.63
C ASP A 100 12.91 -6.35 -8.04
N TYR A 101 11.90 -7.18 -8.28
CA TYR A 101 11.20 -7.18 -9.55
C TYR A 101 10.57 -5.83 -9.86
N SER A 102 9.94 -5.19 -8.87
CA SER A 102 9.30 -3.88 -9.03
C SER A 102 10.34 -2.77 -9.30
N ILE A 103 11.42 -2.73 -8.52
CA ILE A 103 12.51 -1.76 -8.71
C ILE A 103 13.14 -1.93 -10.09
N THR A 104 13.44 -3.16 -10.49
CA THR A 104 14.05 -3.45 -11.79
C THR A 104 13.12 -3.04 -12.93
N GLY A 105 11.82 -3.34 -12.81
CA GLY A 105 10.83 -2.93 -13.80
C GLY A 105 10.72 -1.41 -13.95
N ILE A 106 10.82 -0.65 -12.85
CA ILE A 106 10.87 0.83 -12.91
C ILE A 106 12.14 1.29 -13.63
N LEU A 107 13.31 0.77 -13.27
CA LEU A 107 14.58 1.12 -13.90
C LEU A 107 14.58 0.80 -15.40
N ASP A 108 14.00 -0.33 -15.81
CA ASP A 108 13.80 -0.68 -17.22
C ASP A 108 12.89 0.32 -17.94
N THR A 109 11.76 0.67 -17.31
CA THR A 109 10.78 1.59 -17.89
C THR A 109 11.38 2.99 -18.10
N LEU A 110 12.28 3.42 -17.20
CA LEU A 110 12.93 4.73 -17.26
C LEU A 110 14.27 4.70 -18.01
N ASN A 111 14.66 3.56 -18.59
CA ASN A 111 15.95 3.35 -19.26
C ASN A 111 17.16 3.82 -18.42
N SER A 112 17.10 3.57 -17.11
CA SER A 112 18.11 3.99 -16.14
C SER A 112 19.33 3.05 -16.12
N ASP A 113 20.49 3.56 -15.71
CA ASP A 113 21.70 2.73 -15.56
C ASP A 113 21.60 1.86 -14.30
N LYS A 114 21.21 0.60 -14.51
CA LYS A 114 21.10 -0.40 -13.44
C LYS A 114 22.44 -0.73 -12.76
N ASN A 115 23.55 -0.66 -13.49
CA ASN A 115 24.87 -0.94 -12.92
C ASN A 115 25.27 0.19 -11.99
N HIS A 116 25.04 1.44 -12.42
CA HIS A 116 25.24 2.61 -11.58
C HIS A 116 24.38 2.55 -10.30
N ALA A 117 23.07 2.32 -10.45
CA ALA A 117 22.13 2.18 -9.33
C ALA A 117 22.57 1.08 -8.33
N SER A 118 23.01 -0.07 -8.84
CA SER A 118 23.50 -1.19 -8.01
C SER A 118 24.78 -0.82 -7.27
N ASN A 119 25.71 -0.11 -7.91
CA ASN A 119 26.92 0.37 -7.26
C ASN A 119 26.61 1.37 -6.13
N VAL A 120 25.69 2.31 -6.37
CA VAL A 120 25.24 3.27 -5.35
C VAL A 120 24.59 2.54 -4.18
N PHE A 121 23.71 1.57 -4.44
CA PHE A 121 23.13 0.74 -3.39
C PHE A 121 24.19 0.03 -2.54
N ASN A 122 25.16 -0.64 -3.17
CA ASN A 122 26.20 -1.37 -2.45
C ASN A 122 27.03 -0.45 -1.54
N LEU A 123 27.41 0.73 -2.04
CA LEU A 123 28.14 1.73 -1.26
C LEU A 123 27.30 2.24 -0.07
N THR A 124 26.05 2.64 -0.34
CA THR A 124 25.13 3.13 0.70
C THR A 124 24.86 2.07 1.77
N PHE A 125 24.65 0.82 1.36
CA PHE A 125 24.40 -0.29 2.29
C PHE A 125 25.62 -0.61 3.15
N ASN A 126 26.83 -0.57 2.58
CA ASN A 126 28.07 -0.75 3.33
C ASN A 126 28.28 0.38 4.35
N LEU A 127 28.04 1.64 3.94
CA LEU A 127 28.13 2.79 4.84
C LEU A 127 27.10 2.71 5.97
N PHE A 128 25.85 2.38 5.65
CA PHE A 128 24.79 2.19 6.66
C PHE A 128 25.18 1.13 7.68
N ASN A 129 25.67 -0.04 7.24
CA ASN A 129 26.10 -1.08 8.18
C ASN A 129 27.31 -0.67 9.02
N ALA A 130 28.29 0.02 8.43
CA ALA A 130 29.46 0.50 9.15
C ALA A 130 29.11 1.56 10.22
N LEU A 131 28.07 2.35 9.99
CA LEU A 131 27.63 3.43 10.88
C LEU A 131 26.53 3.00 11.86
N LYS A 132 26.12 1.73 11.88
CA LYS A 132 25.15 1.18 12.85
C LYS A 132 25.41 1.56 14.30
N PRO A 133 26.68 1.57 14.80
CA PRO A 133 26.97 2.01 16.17
C PRO A 133 26.63 3.47 16.47
N LEU A 134 26.48 4.33 15.46
CA LEU A 134 26.21 5.76 15.62
C LEU A 134 24.71 6.08 15.49
N HIS A 135 24.03 5.50 14.50
CA HIS A 135 22.62 5.81 14.24
C HIS A 135 21.64 4.84 14.91
N HIS A 136 22.11 3.67 15.37
CA HIS A 136 21.30 2.67 16.08
C HIS A 136 20.04 2.21 15.33
N LEU A 137 20.07 2.20 13.99
CA LEU A 137 18.95 1.76 13.15
C LEU A 137 19.13 0.30 12.78
N GLY A 138 18.04 -0.47 12.81
CA GLY A 138 18.04 -1.89 12.50
C GLY A 138 17.87 -2.20 11.01
N ASP A 139 17.71 -3.49 10.71
CA ASP A 139 17.59 -4.00 9.33
C ASP A 139 16.21 -3.74 8.73
N GLU A 140 15.23 -3.25 9.50
CA GLU A 140 13.92 -2.83 9.01
C GLU A 140 14.00 -1.72 7.95
N PHE A 141 15.10 -0.96 7.91
CA PHE A 141 15.34 0.08 6.91
C PHE A 141 15.99 -0.44 5.62
N SER A 142 16.38 -1.71 5.56
CA SER A 142 17.08 -2.29 4.40
C SER A 142 16.33 -2.10 3.08
N HIS A 143 15.01 -2.35 3.07
CA HIS A 143 14.16 -2.14 1.90
C HIS A 143 14.08 -0.66 1.50
N ILE A 144 14.06 0.26 2.47
CA ILE A 144 14.02 1.70 2.20
C ILE A 144 15.35 2.15 1.59
N ILE A 145 16.47 1.70 2.15
CA ILE A 145 17.82 2.01 1.64
C ILE A 145 18.00 1.45 0.23
N LYS A 146 17.56 0.21 0.00
CA LYS A 146 17.59 -0.42 -1.32
C LYS A 146 16.78 0.37 -2.32
N THR A 147 15.51 0.65 -2.01
CA THR A 147 14.61 1.36 -2.91
C THR A 147 15.12 2.78 -3.22
N SER A 148 15.52 3.53 -2.20
CA SER A 148 16.01 4.91 -2.37
C SER A 148 17.31 4.98 -3.16
N SER A 149 18.28 4.10 -2.89
CA SER A 149 19.56 4.10 -3.60
C SER A 149 19.39 3.61 -5.04
N MET A 150 18.59 2.58 -5.27
CA MET A 150 18.36 2.05 -6.62
C MET A 150 17.60 3.04 -7.50
N LEU A 151 16.66 3.81 -6.93
CA LEU A 151 15.80 4.74 -7.68
C LEU A 151 16.24 6.21 -7.57
N HIS A 152 17.45 6.50 -7.07
CA HIS A 152 17.90 7.87 -6.81
C HIS A 152 17.91 8.76 -8.06
N ASP A 153 18.25 8.18 -9.21
CA ASP A 153 18.35 8.86 -10.51
C ASP A 153 17.05 8.86 -11.32
N CYS A 154 15.96 8.27 -10.83
CA CYS A 154 14.71 8.17 -11.58
C CYS A 154 14.10 9.54 -11.95
N GLY A 155 14.51 10.62 -11.29
CA GLY A 155 14.11 11.98 -11.65
C GLY A 155 14.75 12.50 -12.95
N ILE A 156 15.94 12.01 -13.32
CA ILE A 156 16.70 12.47 -14.50
C ILE A 156 15.94 12.19 -15.80
N SER A 157 15.15 11.12 -15.84
CA SER A 157 14.33 10.82 -17.03
C SER A 157 13.25 11.86 -17.31
N ILE A 158 12.95 12.74 -16.36
CA ILE A 158 11.91 13.77 -16.47
C ILE A 158 12.55 15.14 -16.79
N ASN A 159 13.71 15.45 -16.22
CA ASN A 159 14.39 16.75 -16.38
C ASN A 159 15.91 16.62 -16.24
#